data_AF-A0A3B6VRV3-F1
#
_entry.id   AF-A0A3B6VRV3-F1
#
_cell.length_a   1.000
_cell.length_b   1.000
_cell.length_c   1.000
_cell.angle_alpha   90.00
_cell.angle_beta   90.00
_cell.angle_gamma   90.00
#
_symmetry.space_group_name_H-M   'P 1'
#
loop_
_entity.id
_entity.type
_entity.pdbx_description
1 polymer ?
#
loop_
_entity_poly.entity_id
_entity_poly.type
_entity_poly.pdbx_seq_one_letter_code
_entity_poly.pdbx_strand_id
1 'polypeptide(L)'
;MFDSDFMNKYGVSDKYHNLDSDMQNARLRLIDKVIETGCTISKEEAIKICGDEKLYNSLIEKEIVTMSGDSVAFLYPVSAMETNHRVTLSDGREFCSMCAIDALGSYSLFHQDTEINSICSQTGEKIYVRIKDRQIVEHSPKDIHVIHVDLNKNKNWASTC
;
A
#
# COMPACT_ATOMS: atom_id res chain seq x y z
N MET A 1 7.97 9.78 -14.85
CA MET A 1 8.16 10.93 -13.95
C MET A 1 6.90 11.75 -14.06
N PHE A 2 6.14 11.90 -12.99
CA PHE A 2 4.93 12.71 -13.03
C PHE A 2 5.34 14.18 -12.97
N ASP A 3 4.75 14.99 -13.84
CA ASP A 3 5.00 16.43 -13.94
C ASP A 3 4.52 17.12 -12.65
N SER A 4 5.31 18.07 -12.13
CA SER A 4 4.93 18.90 -10.99
C SER A 4 3.61 19.64 -11.23
N ASP A 5 3.33 20.00 -12.48
CA ASP A 5 2.05 20.63 -12.86
C ASP A 5 0.88 19.64 -12.77
N PHE A 6 1.11 18.36 -13.04
CA PHE A 6 0.10 17.31 -12.85
C PHE A 6 -0.21 17.12 -11.35
N MET A 7 0.82 17.06 -10.51
CA MET A 7 0.67 16.88 -9.06
C MET A 7 -0.11 18.04 -8.42
N ASN A 8 0.25 19.29 -8.75
CA ASN A 8 -0.44 20.49 -8.27
C ASN A 8 -1.88 20.59 -8.78
N LYS A 9 -2.13 20.24 -10.05
CA LYS A 9 -3.46 20.33 -10.67
C LYS A 9 -4.48 19.37 -10.05
N TYR A 10 -4.04 18.20 -9.59
CA TYR A 10 -4.92 17.16 -9.06
C TYR A 10 -4.81 16.99 -7.53
N GLY A 11 -4.05 17.86 -6.84
CA GLY A 11 -3.85 17.78 -5.39
C GLY A 11 -3.13 16.51 -4.94
N VAL A 12 -2.40 15.84 -5.84
CA VAL A 12 -1.73 14.59 -5.48
C VAL A 12 -0.55 14.94 -4.57
N SER A 13 -0.66 14.53 -3.32
CA SER A 13 0.33 14.81 -2.28
C SER A 13 1.59 13.98 -2.50
N ASP A 14 2.74 14.64 -2.47
CA ASP A 14 4.07 14.07 -2.75
C ASP A 14 4.67 13.26 -1.58
N LYS A 15 3.79 12.66 -0.79
CA LYS A 15 4.05 12.10 0.55
C LYS A 15 5.23 11.13 0.61
N TYR A 16 5.43 10.36 -0.48
CA TYR A 16 6.45 9.32 -0.57
C TYR A 16 7.67 9.71 -1.41
N HIS A 17 7.60 10.78 -2.21
CA HIS A 17 8.68 11.15 -3.14
C HIS A 17 9.81 11.92 -2.43
N ASN A 18 9.48 12.67 -1.39
CA ASN A 18 10.42 13.50 -0.63
C ASN A 18 10.82 12.88 0.72
N LEU A 19 10.69 11.56 0.86
CA LEU A 19 11.24 10.87 2.02
C LEU A 19 12.76 10.81 1.90
N ASP A 20 13.46 11.15 2.97
CA ASP A 20 14.90 10.91 3.04
C ASP A 20 15.20 9.41 3.01
N SER A 21 16.47 9.09 2.73
CA SER A 21 16.92 7.71 2.56
C SER A 21 16.68 6.85 3.80
N ASP A 22 16.81 7.40 5.00
CA ASP A 22 16.68 6.63 6.23
C ASP A 22 15.22 6.27 6.47
N MET A 23 14.31 7.22 6.27
CA MET A 23 12.87 6.99 6.33
C MET A 23 12.42 5.96 5.29
N GLN A 24 12.91 6.09 4.06
CA GLN A 24 12.57 5.15 2.99
C GLN A 24 13.08 3.73 3.30
N ASN A 25 14.31 3.60 3.81
CA ASN A 25 14.89 2.31 4.19
C ASN A 25 14.18 1.68 5.40
N ALA A 26 13.77 2.47 6.39
CA ALA A 26 12.94 1.98 7.49
C ALA A 26 11.57 1.50 7.02
N ARG A 27 10.91 2.28 6.15
CA ARG A 27 9.64 1.90 5.54
C ARG A 27 9.73 0.57 4.78
N LEU A 28 10.76 0.37 3.96
CA LEU A 28 10.94 -0.87 3.20
C LEU A 28 11.15 -2.07 4.13
N ARG A 29 11.95 -1.94 5.20
CA ARG A 29 12.13 -3.01 6.19
C ARG A 29 10.83 -3.39 6.91
N LEU A 30 9.98 -2.40 7.23
CA LEU A 30 8.65 -2.67 7.80
C LEU A 30 7.75 -3.39 6.80
N ILE A 31 7.77 -2.98 5.52
CA ILE A 31 7.03 -3.64 4.45
C ILE A 31 7.45 -5.10 4.29
N ASP A 32 8.76 -5.37 4.18
CA ASP A 32 9.28 -6.72 4.04
C ASP A 32 8.88 -7.59 5.23
N LYS A 33 8.96 -7.06 6.46
CA LYS A 33 8.50 -7.75 7.66
C LYS A 33 7.02 -8.13 7.59
N VAL A 34 6.15 -7.23 7.11
CA VAL A 34 4.72 -7.54 6.97
C VAL A 34 4.48 -8.59 5.90
N ILE A 35 5.18 -8.52 4.75
CA ILE A 35 5.06 -9.52 3.69
C ILE A 35 5.52 -10.91 4.19
N GLU A 36 6.61 -10.97 4.96
CA GLU A 36 7.15 -12.21 5.50
C GLU A 36 6.23 -12.88 6.54
N THR A 37 5.55 -12.07 7.37
CA THR A 37 4.78 -12.58 8.52
C THR A 37 3.28 -12.56 8.33
N GLY A 38 2.76 -11.73 7.42
CA GLY A 38 1.33 -11.49 7.23
C GLY A 38 0.64 -10.88 8.45
N CYS A 39 1.38 -10.27 9.38
CA CYS A 39 0.91 -9.85 10.69
C CYS A 39 1.26 -8.40 10.98
N THR A 40 0.48 -7.77 11.88
CA THR A 40 0.78 -6.44 12.41
C THR A 40 2.10 -6.44 13.19
N ILE A 41 2.77 -5.29 13.21
CA ILE A 41 4.06 -5.13 13.92
C ILE A 41 3.81 -4.31 15.18
N SER A 42 4.11 -4.86 16.35
CA SER A 42 4.01 -4.10 17.61
C SER A 42 4.91 -2.86 17.61
N LYS A 43 4.54 -1.81 18.35
CA LYS A 43 5.40 -0.61 18.49
C LYS A 43 6.85 -0.94 18.84
N GLU A 44 7.09 -1.84 19.80
CA GLU A 44 8.44 -2.21 20.23
C GLU A 44 9.25 -2.86 19.10
N GLU A 45 8.61 -3.74 18.32
CA GLU A 45 9.25 -4.37 17.17
C GLU A 45 9.45 -3.38 16.01
N ALA A 46 8.48 -2.50 15.77
CA ALA A 46 8.58 -1.46 14.74
C ALA A 46 9.74 -0.50 15.01
N ILE A 47 9.96 -0.08 16.26
CA ILE A 47 11.10 0.74 16.66
C ILE A 47 12.42 -0.01 16.39
N LYS A 48 12.51 -1.30 16.75
CA LYS A 48 13.69 -2.13 16.46
C LYS A 48 13.95 -2.26 14.96
N ILE A 49 12.91 -2.47 14.17
CA ILE A 49 13.01 -2.55 12.70
C ILE A 49 13.41 -1.20 12.11
N CYS A 50 12.94 -0.07 12.64
CA CYS A 50 13.39 1.25 12.20
C CYS A 50 14.86 1.50 12.59
N GLY A 51 15.31 0.93 13.71
CA GLY A 51 16.67 1.10 14.26
C GLY A 51 16.81 2.30 15.19
N ASP A 52 15.83 3.20 15.21
CA ASP A 52 15.73 4.34 16.12
C ASP A 52 14.26 4.72 16.34
N GLU A 53 13.92 5.12 17.57
CA GLU A 53 12.58 5.59 17.94
C GLU A 53 12.24 6.92 17.26
N LYS A 54 13.21 7.81 17.03
CA LYS A 54 12.94 9.07 16.31
C LYS A 54 12.51 8.82 14.87
N LEU A 55 13.12 7.84 14.21
CA LEU A 55 12.78 7.48 12.84
C LEU A 55 11.38 6.86 12.76
N TYR A 56 11.06 5.96 13.71
CA TYR A 56 9.71 5.43 13.86
C TYR A 56 8.68 6.56 14.07
N ASN A 57 8.92 7.47 15.00
CA ASN A 57 8.01 8.60 15.24
C ASN A 57 7.86 9.50 14.01
N SER A 58 8.94 9.73 13.26
CA SER A 58 8.89 10.51 12.02
C SER A 58 8.00 9.87 10.96
N LEU A 59 8.03 8.53 10.83
CA LEU A 59 7.16 7.79 9.91
C LEU A 59 5.68 7.92 10.31
N ILE A 60 5.37 7.94 11.60
CA ILE A 60 4.01 8.13 12.13
C ILE A 60 3.53 9.57 11.95
N GLU A 61 4.36 10.55 12.30
CA GLU A 61 4.05 11.99 12.20
C GLU A 61 3.81 12.43 10.75
N LYS A 62 4.57 11.86 9.80
CA LYS A 62 4.35 12.05 8.36
C LYS A 62 3.27 11.11 7.80
N GLU A 63 2.60 10.33 8.65
CA GLU A 63 1.53 9.39 8.28
C GLU A 63 1.93 8.41 7.17
N ILE A 64 3.21 8.05 7.10
CA ILE A 64 3.78 7.04 6.18
C ILE A 64 3.38 5.63 6.61
N VAL A 65 3.20 5.48 7.91
CA VAL A 65 2.76 4.26 8.57
C VAL A 65 1.45 4.55 9.27
N THR A 66 0.47 3.67 9.14
CA THR A 66 -0.80 3.76 9.87
C THR A 66 -0.89 2.69 10.93
N MET A 67 -1.33 3.11 12.12
CA MET A 67 -1.46 2.29 13.30
C MET A 67 -2.90 1.77 13.48
N SER A 68 -3.02 0.56 14.03
CA SER A 68 -4.24 0.04 14.64
C SER A 68 -3.94 -0.27 16.10
N GLY A 69 -4.47 0.56 17.01
CA GLY A 69 -4.01 0.61 18.39
C GLY A 69 -2.51 0.92 18.46
N ASP A 70 -1.74 0.07 19.16
CA ASP A 70 -0.29 0.22 19.33
C ASP A 70 0.54 -0.57 18.29
N SER A 71 -0.10 -1.09 17.23
CA SER A 71 0.59 -1.88 16.20
C SER A 71 0.51 -1.23 14.82
N VAL A 72 1.59 -1.32 14.06
CA VAL A 72 1.64 -0.97 12.65
C VAL A 72 0.72 -1.92 11.88
N ALA A 73 -0.26 -1.36 11.19
CA ALA A 73 -1.30 -2.11 10.50
C ALA A 73 -1.30 -1.89 8.98
N PHE A 74 -0.90 -0.70 8.52
CA PHE A 74 -0.87 -0.40 7.09
C PHE A 74 0.37 0.42 6.71
N LEU A 75 0.95 0.02 5.59
CA LEU A 75 2.19 0.49 4.99
C LEU A 75 1.97 0.53 3.48
N TYR A 76 1.45 1.62 2.92
CA TYR A 76 1.09 1.70 1.50
C TYR A 76 2.12 1.01 0.59
N PRO A 77 1.71 0.10 -0.30
CA PRO A 77 0.37 -0.44 -0.53
C PRO A 77 0.01 -1.68 0.31
N VAL A 78 0.91 -2.12 1.20
CA VAL A 78 0.78 -3.35 2.00
C VAL A 78 -0.06 -3.13 3.27
N SER A 79 -0.98 -4.06 3.51
CA SER A 79 -1.74 -4.21 4.74
C SER A 79 -1.21 -5.41 5.53
N ALA A 80 -1.02 -5.19 6.83
CA ALA A 80 -0.70 -6.22 7.80
C ALA A 80 -1.95 -6.93 8.36
N MET A 81 -3.13 -6.45 7.95
CA MET A 81 -4.42 -7.04 8.25
C MET A 81 -4.97 -7.74 7.01
N GLU A 82 -5.71 -8.84 7.21
CA GLU A 82 -6.40 -9.54 6.14
C GLU A 82 -7.43 -8.61 5.46
N THR A 83 -7.47 -8.65 4.13
CA THR A 83 -8.39 -7.84 3.32
C THR A 83 -8.91 -8.65 2.14
N ASN A 84 -9.89 -8.08 1.44
CA ASN A 84 -10.36 -8.62 0.17
C ASN A 84 -9.38 -8.40 -0.99
N HIS A 85 -8.20 -7.82 -0.82
CA HIS A 85 -7.28 -7.51 -1.92
C HIS A 85 -5.94 -8.20 -1.71
N ARG A 86 -5.75 -9.35 -2.34
CA ARG A 86 -4.53 -10.15 -2.23
C ARG A 86 -3.68 -9.96 -3.48
N VAL A 87 -2.41 -9.58 -3.28
CA VAL A 87 -1.45 -9.31 -4.34
C VAL A 87 -0.34 -10.33 -4.27
N THR A 88 -0.02 -10.95 -5.41
CA THR A 88 1.12 -11.84 -5.60
C THR A 88 2.11 -11.17 -6.54
N LEU A 89 3.36 -11.05 -6.10
CA LEU A 89 4.47 -10.53 -6.92
C LEU A 89 5.08 -11.65 -7.78
N SER A 90 5.75 -11.27 -8.87
CA SER A 90 6.42 -12.21 -9.77
C SER A 90 7.50 -13.09 -9.09
N ASP A 91 8.07 -12.62 -7.98
CA ASP A 91 9.01 -13.39 -7.15
C ASP A 91 8.35 -14.38 -6.18
N GLY A 92 7.01 -14.45 -6.18
CA GLY A 92 6.21 -15.38 -5.37
C GLY A 92 5.81 -14.85 -4.00
N ARG A 93 6.28 -13.66 -3.58
CA ARG A 93 5.80 -13.02 -2.36
C ARG A 93 4.32 -12.63 -2.50
N GLU A 94 3.57 -12.73 -1.41
CA GLU A 94 2.15 -12.45 -1.38
C GLU A 94 1.78 -11.59 -0.16
N PHE A 95 0.86 -10.64 -0.33
CA PHE A 95 0.38 -9.79 0.76
C PHE A 95 -1.03 -9.26 0.51
N CYS A 96 -1.65 -8.75 1.57
CA CYS A 96 -2.92 -8.00 1.48
C CYS A 96 -2.67 -6.53 1.19
N SER A 97 -3.50 -5.88 0.38
CA SER A 97 -3.53 -4.43 0.17
C SER A 97 -4.77 -3.83 0.82
N MET A 98 -4.71 -2.59 1.31
CA MET A 98 -5.87 -2.02 1.99
C MET A 98 -7.05 -1.78 1.05
N CYS A 99 -6.79 -1.35 -0.18
CA CYS A 99 -7.83 -1.10 -1.18
C CYS A 99 -7.44 -1.59 -2.58
N ALA A 100 -8.41 -1.52 -3.50
CA ALA A 100 -8.19 -1.84 -4.91
C ALA A 100 -7.13 -0.95 -5.58
N ILE A 101 -7.06 0.34 -5.24
CA ILE A 101 -6.04 1.24 -5.81
C ILE A 101 -4.64 0.87 -5.32
N ASP A 102 -4.49 0.52 -4.04
CA ASP A 102 -3.21 0.08 -3.47
C ASP A 102 -2.75 -1.22 -4.12
N ALA A 103 -3.69 -2.16 -4.32
CA ALA A 103 -3.41 -3.42 -5.01
C ALA A 103 -2.89 -3.15 -6.43
N LEU A 104 -3.55 -2.29 -7.20
CA LEU A 104 -3.09 -1.87 -8.54
C LEU A 104 -1.75 -1.12 -8.49
N GLY A 105 -1.54 -0.30 -7.46
CA GLY A 105 -0.33 0.48 -7.24
C GLY A 105 0.89 -0.35 -6.85
N SER A 106 0.69 -1.60 -6.40
CA SER A 106 1.76 -2.50 -5.94
C SER A 106 2.85 -2.73 -6.97
N TYR A 107 2.47 -2.87 -8.25
CA TYR A 107 3.43 -2.93 -9.37
C TYR A 107 4.42 -1.74 -9.32
N SER A 108 3.94 -0.54 -9.02
CA SER A 108 4.76 0.68 -9.06
C SER A 108 5.77 0.74 -7.91
N LEU A 109 5.43 0.19 -6.74
CA LEU A 109 6.37 0.13 -5.61
C LEU A 109 7.42 -0.95 -5.82
N PHE A 110 7.01 -2.16 -6.19
CA PHE A 110 7.92 -3.31 -6.24
C PHE A 110 8.65 -3.44 -7.58
N HIS A 111 8.23 -2.71 -8.61
CA HIS A 111 8.76 -2.81 -9.97
C HIS A 111 8.72 -4.25 -10.52
N GLN A 112 7.67 -4.98 -10.17
CA GLN A 112 7.43 -6.37 -10.56
C GLN A 112 6.03 -6.53 -11.11
N ASP A 113 5.86 -7.46 -12.04
CA ASP A 113 4.54 -7.92 -12.47
C ASP A 113 3.75 -8.43 -11.26
N THR A 114 2.44 -8.21 -11.26
CA THR A 114 1.56 -8.53 -10.12
C THR A 114 0.31 -9.25 -10.58
N GLU A 115 -0.12 -10.24 -9.80
CA GLU A 115 -1.46 -10.81 -9.86
C GLU A 115 -2.27 -10.38 -8.65
N ILE A 116 -3.52 -9.99 -8.88
CA ILE A 116 -4.40 -9.47 -7.85
C ILE A 116 -5.66 -10.33 -7.84
N ASN A 117 -5.92 -10.95 -6.69
CA ASN A 117 -7.15 -11.65 -6.41
C ASN A 117 -7.96 -10.82 -5.42
N SER A 118 -9.23 -10.59 -5.74
CA SER A 118 -10.10 -9.78 -4.90
C SER A 118 -11.55 -10.23 -4.86
N ILE A 119 -12.37 -9.54 -4.06
CA ILE A 119 -13.79 -9.81 -3.86
C ILE A 119 -14.54 -8.48 -4.00
N CYS A 120 -15.55 -8.46 -4.86
CA CYS A 120 -16.43 -7.31 -5.03
C CYS A 120 -17.13 -6.98 -3.71
N SER A 121 -17.01 -5.74 -3.24
CA SER A 121 -17.61 -5.29 -1.98
C SER A 121 -19.14 -5.24 -2.00
N GLN A 122 -19.75 -5.22 -3.19
CA GLN A 122 -21.21 -5.18 -3.34
C GLN A 122 -21.82 -6.56 -3.60
N THR A 123 -21.17 -7.39 -4.42
CA THR A 123 -21.76 -8.67 -4.88
C THR A 123 -21.10 -9.90 -4.26
N GLY A 124 -19.89 -9.77 -3.69
CA GLY A 124 -19.10 -10.90 -3.20
C GLY A 124 -18.46 -11.74 -4.31
N GLU A 125 -18.59 -11.35 -5.57
CA GLU A 125 -17.97 -12.07 -6.69
C GLU A 125 -16.44 -11.92 -6.69
N LYS A 126 -15.75 -12.96 -7.16
CA LYS A 126 -14.29 -12.94 -7.29
C LYS A 126 -13.88 -12.00 -8.41
N ILE A 127 -12.87 -11.18 -8.12
CA ILE A 127 -12.21 -10.28 -9.06
C ILE A 127 -10.78 -10.78 -9.26
N TYR A 128 -10.30 -10.73 -10.49
CA TYR A 128 -8.93 -11.04 -10.86
C TYR A 128 -8.38 -9.93 -11.75
N VAL A 129 -7.12 -9.55 -11.53
CA VAL A 129 -6.38 -8.62 -12.39
C VAL A 129 -4.92 -9.08 -12.48
N ARG A 130 -4.37 -9.14 -13.69
CA ARG A 130 -2.94 -9.36 -13.94
C ARG A 130 -2.33 -8.12 -14.57
N ILE A 131 -1.29 -7.60 -13.94
CA ILE A 131 -0.52 -6.46 -14.42
C ILE A 131 0.85 -6.97 -14.88
N LYS A 132 1.17 -6.68 -16.15
CA LYS A 132 2.47 -6.97 -16.75
C LYS A 132 2.96 -5.77 -17.55
N ASP A 133 4.24 -5.44 -17.43
CA ASP A 133 4.85 -4.35 -18.20
C ASP A 133 4.06 -3.02 -18.10
N ARG A 134 3.56 -2.68 -16.90
CA ARG A 134 2.72 -1.48 -16.61
C ARG A 134 1.33 -1.48 -17.24
N GLN A 135 0.86 -2.62 -17.74
CA GLN A 135 -0.45 -2.74 -18.37
C GLN A 135 -1.28 -3.83 -17.69
N ILE A 136 -2.59 -3.59 -17.58
CA ILE A 136 -3.52 -4.66 -17.24
C ILE A 136 -3.66 -5.53 -18.48
N VAL A 137 -3.10 -6.74 -18.42
CA VAL A 137 -3.10 -7.69 -19.55
C VAL A 137 -4.23 -8.70 -19.47
N GLU A 138 -4.81 -8.89 -18.28
CA GLU A 138 -5.94 -9.77 -18.04
C GLU A 138 -6.73 -9.28 -16.83
N HIS A 139 -8.05 -9.37 -16.90
CA HIS A 139 -8.91 -9.14 -15.75
C HIS A 139 -10.26 -9.84 -15.90
N SER A 140 -10.89 -10.13 -14.77
CA SER A 140 -12.23 -10.69 -14.69
C SER A 140 -12.94 -10.19 -13.43
N PRO A 141 -14.20 -9.75 -13.48
CA PRO A 141 -15.06 -9.67 -14.67
C PRO A 141 -14.61 -8.59 -15.68
N LYS A 142 -15.29 -8.50 -16.84
CA LYS A 142 -14.93 -7.54 -17.90
C LYS A 142 -15.31 -6.10 -17.56
N ASP A 143 -16.24 -5.92 -16.64
CA ASP A 143 -16.83 -4.65 -16.22
C ASP A 143 -16.45 -4.29 -14.77
N ILE A 144 -15.22 -4.62 -14.35
CA ILE A 144 -14.71 -4.20 -13.04
C ILE A 144 -14.65 -2.68 -12.98
N HIS A 145 -15.13 -2.13 -11.88
CA HIS A 145 -14.99 -0.72 -11.53
C HIS A 145 -14.26 -0.59 -10.20
N VAL A 146 -13.44 0.45 -10.07
CA VAL A 146 -12.83 0.84 -8.81
C VAL A 146 -13.50 2.11 -8.33
N ILE A 147 -14.13 2.05 -7.16
CA ILE A 147 -14.67 3.23 -6.51
C ILE A 147 -13.52 3.89 -5.76
N HIS A 148 -13.37 5.21 -5.94
CA HIS A 148 -12.36 5.98 -5.25
C HIS A 148 -12.99 7.22 -4.63
N VAL A 149 -12.44 7.63 -3.50
CA VAL A 149 -12.81 8.88 -2.83
C VAL A 149 -11.73 9.93 -3.08
N ASP A 150 -12.13 11.19 -3.09
CA ASP A 150 -11.18 12.30 -3.17
C ASP A 150 -10.41 12.41 -1.84
N LEU A 151 -9.17 11.92 -1.85
CA LEU A 151 -8.31 11.88 -0.67
C LEU A 151 -7.86 13.28 -0.24
N ASN A 152 -7.98 14.32 -1.07
CA ASN A 152 -7.71 15.71 -0.65
C ASN A 152 -8.65 16.19 0.46
N LYS A 153 -9.78 15.51 0.63
CA LYS A 153 -10.77 15.82 1.68
C LYS A 153 -10.56 14.99 2.95
N ASN A 154 -9.54 14.13 2.99
CA ASN A 154 -9.30 13.19 4.09
C ASN A 154 -7.85 13.27 4.57
N LYS A 155 -7.65 13.28 5.89
CA LYS A 155 -6.29 13.30 6.49
C LYS A 155 -5.64 11.91 6.49
N ASN A 156 -6.39 10.89 6.90
CA ASN A 156 -5.89 9.51 6.96
C ASN A 156 -6.45 8.65 5.82
N TRP A 157 -5.63 8.43 4.79
CA TRP A 157 -6.02 7.68 3.60
C TRP A 157 -6.26 6.18 3.87
N ALA A 158 -5.53 5.62 4.84
CA ALA A 158 -5.62 4.21 5.18
C ALA A 158 -6.94 3.84 5.89
N SER A 159 -7.59 4.81 6.55
CA SER A 159 -8.87 4.61 7.23
C SER A 159 -10.10 4.92 6.37
N THR A 160 -9.91 5.41 5.14
CA THR A 160 -10.99 5.92 4.28
C THR A 160 -11.18 5.13 3.00
N CYS A 161 -10.69 3.89 2.98
CA CYS A 161 -10.79 2.95 1.87
C CYS A 161 -12.10 2.16 1.91
#